data_AF-A0AAQ3MZX9-F1
#
_entry.id   AF-A0AAQ3MZX9-F1
#
_cell.length_a   1.000
_cell.length_b   1.000
_cell.length_c   1.000
_cell.angle_alpha   90.00
_cell.angle_beta   90.00
_cell.angle_gamma   90.00
#
_symmetry.space_group_name_H-M   'P 1'
#
loop_
_entity.id
_entity.type
_entity.pdbx_description
1 polymer ?
#
loop_
_entity_poly.entity_id
_entity_poly.type
_entity_poly.pdbx_seq_one_letter_code
_entity_poly.pdbx_strand_id
1 'polypeptide(L)'
;MTPESTVSDLIEAALRQYIKESRRPILPANRALDFDLHYSQFSLESLDREENLMELGSRNFFMCPRKPWTTLEGVTTPFASCAKEAEKLRESSGGCGFTWFKLMQFMM
;
A
#
# COMPACT_ATOMS: atom_id res chain seq x y z
N MET A 1 -4.61 4.85 20.17
CA MET A 1 -5.50 3.69 20.25
C MET A 1 -6.00 3.57 21.65
N THR A 2 -7.31 3.68 21.82
CA THR A 2 -8.01 3.46 23.09
C THR A 2 -8.51 2.02 23.15
N PRO A 3 -8.87 1.49 24.33
CA PRO A 3 -9.48 0.17 24.44
C PRO A 3 -10.80 0.02 23.66
N GLU A 4 -11.50 1.14 23.43
CA GLU A 4 -12.75 1.21 22.66
C GLU A 4 -12.54 1.42 21.16
N SER A 5 -11.29 1.36 20.67
CA SER A 5 -11.02 1.57 19.26
C SER A 5 -11.51 0.39 18.42
N THR A 6 -12.09 0.72 17.27
CA THR A 6 -12.65 -0.22 16.31
C THR A 6 -11.67 -0.59 15.21
N VAL A 7 -12.00 -1.61 14.42
CA VAL A 7 -11.29 -1.97 13.19
C VAL A 7 -11.17 -0.76 12.25
N SER A 8 -12.23 0.04 12.11
CA SER A 8 -12.20 1.26 11.28
C SER A 8 -11.15 2.27 11.76
N ASP A 9 -11.07 2.49 13.09
CA ASP A 9 -10.08 3.41 13.68
C ASP A 9 -8.64 2.95 13.40
N LEU A 10 -8.42 1.63 13.35
CA LEU A 10 -7.10 1.06 13.04
C LEU A 10 -6.68 1.30 11.61
N ILE A 11 -7.61 1.12 10.67
CA ILE A 11 -7.35 1.41 9.25
C ILE A 11 -6.99 2.88 9.08
N GLU A 12 -7.77 3.79 9.67
CA GLU A 12 -7.52 5.22 9.57
C GLU A 12 -6.16 5.61 10.18
N ALA A 13 -5.86 5.13 11.39
CA ALA A 13 -4.60 5.42 12.07
C ALA A 13 -3.39 4.87 11.28
N ALA A 14 -3.47 3.64 10.79
CA ALA A 14 -2.40 3.01 10.01
C ALA A 14 -2.17 3.73 8.68
N LEU A 15 -3.24 4.06 7.95
CA LEU A 15 -3.17 4.77 6.68
C LEU A 15 -2.57 6.16 6.84
N ARG A 16 -3.03 6.91 7.84
CA ARG A 16 -2.49 8.24 8.18
C ARG A 16 -1.00 8.16 8.50
N GLN A 17 -0.56 7.16 9.27
CA GLN A 17 0.85 6.99 9.60
C GLN A 17 1.68 6.61 8.36
N TYR A 18 1.15 5.71 7.52
CA TYR A 18 1.79 5.28 6.28
C TYR A 18 2.07 6.45 5.33
N ILE A 19 1.06 7.32 5.14
CA ILE A 19 1.16 8.53 4.31
C ILE A 19 2.14 9.53 4.94
N LYS A 20 2.03 9.76 6.25
CA LYS A 20 2.92 10.68 6.99
C LYS A 20 4.39 10.28 6.85
N GLU A 21 4.69 8.98 6.92
CA GLU A 21 6.04 8.43 6.76
C GLU A 21 6.47 8.32 5.29
N SER A 22 5.61 8.67 4.33
CA SER A 22 5.89 8.57 2.88
C SER A 22 6.36 7.18 2.45
N ARG A 23 5.77 6.13 3.06
CA ARG A 23 6.15 4.74 2.82
C ARG A 23 5.86 4.28 1.39
N ARG A 24 6.49 3.16 1.02
CA ARG A 24 6.37 2.52 -0.30
C ARG A 24 5.86 1.07 -0.15
N PRO A 25 5.08 0.55 -1.11
CA PRO A 25 4.65 1.20 -2.36
C PRO A 25 3.64 2.35 -2.14
N ILE A 26 3.61 3.34 -3.04
CA ILE A 26 2.61 4.42 -2.94
C ILE A 26 1.21 3.80 -3.05
N LEU A 27 0.36 4.07 -2.08
CA LEU A 27 -1.00 3.57 -2.08
C LEU A 27 -1.81 4.32 -3.16
N PRO A 28 -2.61 3.61 -3.97
CA PRO A 28 -3.45 4.23 -4.99
C PRO A 28 -4.63 5.01 -4.40
N ALA A 29 -4.98 4.71 -3.14
CA ALA A 29 -6.10 5.29 -2.41
C ALA A 29 -5.62 5.88 -1.08
N ASN A 30 -6.29 6.94 -0.62
CA ASN A 30 -5.93 7.68 0.58
C ASN A 30 -7.07 7.77 1.61
N ARG A 31 -8.18 7.03 1.42
CA ARG A 31 -9.30 6.99 2.36
C ARG A 31 -9.37 5.62 3.02
N ALA A 32 -9.70 5.60 4.32
CA ALA A 32 -9.86 4.35 5.07
C ALA A 32 -10.97 3.44 4.50
N LEU A 33 -11.99 4.03 3.86
CA LEU A 33 -13.09 3.29 3.24
C LEU A 33 -12.66 2.42 2.04
N ASP A 34 -11.51 2.73 1.45
CA ASP A 34 -10.95 2.01 0.30
C ASP A 34 -10.16 0.76 0.73
N PHE A 35 -10.07 0.49 2.03
CA PHE A 35 -9.32 -0.62 2.60
C PHE A 35 -10.16 -1.40 3.60
N ASP A 36 -9.88 -2.69 3.71
CA ASP A 36 -10.42 -3.58 4.72
C ASP A 36 -9.27 -4.28 5.47
N LEU A 37 -9.55 -4.75 6.69
CA LEU A 37 -8.61 -5.56 7.48
C LEU A 37 -8.96 -7.03 7.37
N HIS A 38 -7.93 -7.87 7.25
CA HIS A 38 -8.05 -9.32 7.22
C HIS A 38 -7.10 -9.95 8.24
N TYR A 39 -7.46 -11.12 8.76
CA TYR A 39 -6.57 -11.92 9.61
C TYR A 39 -5.33 -12.41 8.86
N SER A 40 -5.45 -12.65 7.54
CA SER A 40 -4.39 -13.16 6.69
C SER A 40 -4.58 -12.68 5.25
N GLN A 41 -3.50 -12.65 4.46
CA GLN A 41 -3.57 -12.42 3.01
C GLN A 41 -4.39 -13.50 2.26
N PHE A 42 -4.62 -14.65 2.88
CA PHE A 42 -5.41 -15.76 2.30
C PHE A 42 -6.86 -15.75 2.78
N SER A 43 -7.23 -14.86 3.70
CA SER A 43 -8.61 -14.75 4.18
C SER A 43 -9.48 -14.15 3.09
N LEU A 44 -10.57 -14.84 2.76
CA LEU A 44 -11.57 -14.31 1.82
C LEU A 44 -12.44 -13.23 2.46
N GLU A 45 -12.69 -13.36 3.77
CA GLU A 45 -13.53 -12.44 4.55
C GLU A 45 -12.69 -11.36 5.24
N SER A 46 -13.20 -10.14 5.22
CA SER A 46 -12.69 -9.01 5.99
C SER A 46 -13.31 -8.98 7.38
N LEU A 47 -12.61 -8.36 8.33
CA LEU A 47 -13.16 -8.01 9.64
C LEU A 47 -14.28 -6.98 9.51
N ASP A 48 -15.21 -7.03 10.46
CA ASP A 48 -16.26 -6.01 10.56
C ASP A 48 -15.66 -4.69 11.06
N ARG A 49 -16.11 -3.56 10.53
CA ARG A 49 -15.49 -2.25 10.79
C ARG A 49 -15.76 -1.76 12.21
N GLU A 50 -16.91 -2.14 12.75
CA GLU A 50 -17.41 -1.75 14.06
C GLU A 50 -16.90 -2.69 15.17
N GLU A 51 -16.22 -3.79 14.83
CA GLU A 51 -15.69 -4.73 15.80
C GLU A 51 -14.60 -4.09 16.67
N ASN A 52 -14.62 -4.38 17.98
CA ASN A 52 -13.67 -3.83 18.93
C ASN A 52 -12.31 -4.53 18.79
N LEU A 53 -11.24 -3.75 18.66
CA LEU A 53 -9.89 -4.29 18.46
C LEU A 53 -9.40 -5.15 19.63
N MET A 54 -9.86 -4.89 20.85
CA MET A 54 -9.46 -5.63 22.05
C MET A 54 -10.07 -7.02 22.10
N GLU A 55 -11.24 -7.19 21.48
CA GLU A 55 -11.96 -8.47 21.39
C GLU A 55 -11.38 -9.38 20.30
N LEU A 56 -10.69 -8.81 19.31
CA LEU A 56 -9.97 -9.56 18.30
C LEU A 56 -8.86 -10.41 18.93
N GLY A 57 -8.82 -11.71 18.61
CA GLY A 57 -7.81 -12.64 19.08
C GLY A 57 -6.41 -12.46 18.47
N SER A 58 -6.24 -11.51 17.56
CA SER A 58 -4.97 -11.19 16.90
C SER A 58 -4.54 -9.76 17.19
N ARG A 59 -3.22 -9.54 17.15
CA ARG A 59 -2.60 -8.20 17.11
C ARG A 59 -1.88 -7.93 15.78
N ASN A 60 -1.94 -8.88 14.85
CA ASN A 60 -1.37 -8.79 13.52
C ASN A 60 -2.49 -8.94 12.49
N PHE A 61 -2.55 -8.00 11.56
CA PHE A 61 -3.59 -7.94 10.55
C PHE A 61 -2.98 -7.49 9.22
N PHE A 62 -3.70 -7.78 8.15
CA PHE A 62 -3.33 -7.42 6.79
C PHE A 62 -4.32 -6.38 6.28
N MET A 63 -3.81 -5.24 5.81
CA MET A 63 -4.62 -4.20 5.17
C MET A 63 -4.71 -4.52 3.67
N CYS A 64 -5.91 -4.77 3.19
CA CYS A 64 -6.18 -5.11 1.80
C CYS A 64 -7.02 -4.02 1.13
N PRO A 65 -6.81 -3.71 -0.16
CA PRO A 65 -7.74 -2.88 -0.91
C PRO A 65 -9.12 -3.51 -0.91
N ARG A 66 -10.13 -2.70 -0.59
CA ARG A 66 -11.53 -3.14 -0.60
C ARG A 66 -11.95 -3.44 -2.04
N LYS A 67 -12.46 -4.64 -2.27
CA LYS A 67 -13.02 -5.01 -3.58
C LYS A 67 -14.39 -4.35 -3.74
N PRO A 68 -14.67 -3.64 -4.85
CA PRO A 68 -16.02 -3.23 -5.15
C PRO A 68 -16.88 -4.48 -5.37
N TRP A 69 -18.07 -4.53 -4.75
CA TRP A 69 -19.01 -5.67 -4.80
C TRP A 69 -19.40 -6.16 -6.20
N THR A 70 -19.03 -5.45 -7.26
CA THR A 70 -19.37 -5.74 -8.66
C THR A 70 -18.28 -6.47 -9.45
N THR A 71 -17.10 -6.74 -8.88
CA THR A 71 -16.03 -7.43 -9.60
C THR A 71 -16.04 -8.93 -9.28
N LEU A 72 -16.40 -9.72 -10.29
CA LEU A 72 -16.25 -11.18 -10.35
C LEU A 72 -14.95 -11.63 -9.67
N GLU A 73 -15.06 -12.60 -8.76
CA GLU A 73 -13.94 -13.17 -8.01
C GLU A 73 -12.75 -13.51 -8.92
N GLY A 74 -11.55 -13.03 -8.56
CA GLY A 74 -10.29 -13.53 -9.12
C GLY A 74 -9.36 -12.52 -9.81
N VAL A 75 -9.76 -11.25 -9.97
CA VAL A 75 -8.83 -10.24 -10.50
C VAL A 75 -8.12 -9.52 -9.35
N THR A 76 -7.01 -10.10 -8.89
CA THR A 76 -6.00 -9.35 -8.12
C THR A 76 -5.45 -8.28 -9.05
N THR A 77 -5.74 -7.00 -8.79
CA THR A 77 -5.08 -5.92 -9.52
C THR A 77 -3.58 -6.05 -9.27
N PRO A 78 -2.75 -6.29 -10.30
CA PRO A 78 -1.32 -6.42 -10.11
C PRO A 78 -0.79 -5.10 -9.55
N PHE A 79 0.01 -5.15 -8.49
CA PHE A 79 0.85 -4.01 -8.12
C PHE A 79 1.64 -3.61 -9.37
N ALA A 80 1.57 -2.32 -9.74
CA ALA A 80 2.31 -1.82 -10.89
C ALA A 80 3.79 -2.14 -10.70
N SER A 81 4.31 -3.09 -11.49
CA SER A 81 5.71 -3.44 -11.48
C SER A 81 6.49 -2.31 -12.13
N CYS A 82 7.26 -1.57 -11.34
CA CYS A 82 8.14 -0.49 -11.82
C CYS A 82 9.31 -0.99 -12.68
N ALA A 83 9.34 -2.27 -13.06
CA ALA A 83 10.45 -2.88 -13.79
C ALA A 83 10.79 -2.17 -15.11
N LYS A 84 9.85 -1.42 -15.70
CA LYS A 84 10.04 -0.72 -16.99
C LYS A 84 10.16 0.80 -16.90
N GLU A 85 9.98 1.40 -15.72
CA GLU A 85 10.09 2.87 -15.57
C GLU A 85 11.52 3.36 -15.89
N ALA A 86 12.53 2.52 -15.64
CA ALA A 86 13.93 2.82 -15.99
C ALA A 86 14.20 2.82 -17.51
N GLU A 87 13.42 2.09 -18.32
CA GLU A 87 13.58 2.07 -19.77
C GLU A 87 13.00 3.34 -20.43
N LYS A 88 11.94 3.91 -19.85
CA LYS A 88 11.27 5.11 -20.37
C LYS A 88 12.17 6.36 -20.37
N LEU A 89 13.21 6.40 -19.53
CA LEU A 89 14.21 7.46 -19.51
C LEU A 89 15.33 7.28 -20.55
N ARG A 90 15.48 6.08 -21.14
CA ARG A 90 16.51 5.80 -22.15
C ARG A 90 16.10 6.31 -23.53
N GLU A 91 14.80 6.45 -23.81
CA GLU A 91 14.30 6.97 -25.08
C GLU A 91 14.34 8.51 -25.15
N SER A 92 14.22 9.22 -24.02
CA SER A 92 14.27 10.69 -23.97
C SER A 92 15.66 11.28 -23.77
N SER A 93 16.64 10.46 -23.36
CA SER A 93 18.03 10.88 -23.20
C SER A 93 18.94 10.08 -24.14
N GLY A 94 19.08 10.60 -25.36
CA GLY A 94 20.15 10.18 -26.24
C GLY A 94 21.50 10.30 -25.51
N GLY A 95 22.12 9.15 -25.20
CA GLY A 95 23.48 9.06 -24.70
C GLY A 95 23.62 8.43 -23.31
N CYS A 96 23.82 7.11 -23.28
CA CYS A 96 24.21 6.30 -22.11
C CYS A 96 25.58 6.68 -21.50
N GLY A 97 26.22 7.77 -21.93
CA GLY A 97 27.58 8.13 -21.52
C GLY A 97 27.71 9.31 -20.57
N PHE A 98 26.79 10.29 -20.60
CA PHE A 98 27.07 11.60 -20.01
C PHE A 98 26.63 11.76 -18.54
N THR A 99 25.65 10.98 -18.08
CA THR A 99 25.07 11.13 -16.74
C THR A 99 25.87 10.39 -15.65
N TRP A 100 26.53 9.29 -15.98
CA TRP A 100 27.34 8.52 -15.04
C TRP A 100 28.58 9.29 -14.57
N PHE A 101 29.27 9.99 -15.49
CA PHE A 101 30.42 10.82 -15.14
C PHE A 101 30.06 11.94 -14.15
N LYS A 102 28.85 12.50 -14.24
CA LYS A 102 28.37 13.56 -13.35
C LYS A 102 28.05 13.04 -11.94
N LEU A 103 27.58 11.81 -11.82
CA LEU A 103 27.37 11.14 -10.53
C LEU A 103 28.71 10.87 -9.83
N MET A 104 29.72 10.40 -10.56
CA MET A 104 31.06 10.14 -9.99
C MET A 104 31.76 11.45 -9.56
N GLN A 105 31.56 12.55 -10.30
CA GLN A 105 32.08 13.86 -9.92
C GLN A 105 31.46 14.42 -8.64
N PHE A 106 30.22 14.07 -8.30
CA PHE A 106 29.58 14.50 -7.05
C PHE A 106 30.12 13.77 -5.81
N MET A 107 30.70 12.56 -5.99
CA MET A 107 31.23 11.76 -4.90
C MET A 107 32.73 11.98 -4.63
N MET A 108 33.41 12.84 -5.42
CA MET A 108 34.76 13.33 -5.14
C MET A 108 34.69 14.71 -4.50
#